data_AF-G4QHA4-F1
#
_entry.id   AF-G4QHA4-F1
#
_cell.length_a   1.000
_cell.length_b   1.000
_cell.length_c   1.000
_cell.angle_alpha   90.00
_cell.angle_beta   90.00
_cell.angle_gamma   90.00
#
_symmetry.space_group_name_H-M   'P 1'
#
loop_
_entity.id
_entity.type
_entity.pdbx_description
1 polymer ?
#
loop_
_entity_poly.entity_id
_entity_poly.type
_entity_poly.pdbx_seq_one_letter_code
_entity_poly.pdbx_strand_id
1 'polypeptide(L)' 'MKNLLKKIFKKRHPYAPVAFLGKKAVEGSMGCKVVKTKKLYKMIQAERADG' A
#
# COMPACT_ATOMS: atom_id res chain seq x y z
N MET A 1 4.79 2.99 19.35
CA MET A 1 4.53 1.77 18.53
C MET A 1 4.55 1.96 17.00
N LYS A 2 4.44 3.17 16.43
CA LYS A 2 4.43 3.39 14.95
C LYS A 2 5.74 3.01 14.21
N ASN A 3 6.86 2.98 14.92
CA ASN A 3 8.19 2.74 14.32
C ASN A 3 8.52 1.25 14.12
N LEU A 4 7.86 0.35 14.88
CA LEU A 4 8.07 -1.10 14.77
C LEU A 4 7.47 -1.66 13.46
N LEU A 5 6.25 -1.23 13.14
CA LEU A 5 5.54 -1.64 11.92
C LEU A 5 6.26 -1.15 10.65
N LYS A 6 6.84 0.06 10.68
CA LYS A 6 7.67 0.58 9.58
C LYS A 6 8.92 -0.27 9.36
N LYS A 7 9.61 -0.71 10.42
CA LYS A 7 10.79 -1.59 10.32
C LYS A 7 10.45 -2.93 9.67
N ILE A 8 9.33 -3.54 10.03
CA ILE A 8 8.91 -4.85 9.48
C ILE A 8 8.56 -4.75 7.99
N PHE A 9 7.86 -3.68 7.58
CA PHE A 9 7.51 -3.48 6.16
C PHE A 9 8.74 -3.21 5.28
N LYS A 10 9.71 -2.45 5.80
CA LYS A 10 11.01 -2.23 5.13
C LYS A 10 11.84 -3.51 5.05
N LYS A 11 11.74 -4.41 6.03
CA LYS A 11 12.50 -5.67 6.07
C LYS A 11 11.96 -6.73 5.10
N ARG A 12 10.65 -6.75 4.83
CA ARG A 12 10.02 -7.74 3.91
C ARG A 12 10.16 -7.39 2.43
N HIS A 13 10.14 -6.10 2.09
CA HIS A 13 10.31 -5.63 0.70
C HIS A 13 11.17 -4.36 0.66
N PRO A 14 12.49 -4.49 0.85
CA PRO A 14 13.41 -3.35 0.97
C PRO A 14 13.44 -2.47 -0.29
N TYR A 15 13.21 -3.08 -1.47
CA TYR A 15 13.24 -2.39 -2.76
C TYR A 15 11.86 -1.97 -3.29
N ALA A 16 10.79 -2.12 -2.51
CA ALA A 16 9.49 -1.64 -2.96
C ALA A 16 9.55 -0.12 -3.19
N PRO A 17 9.04 0.42 -4.31
CA PRO A 17 9.08 1.87 -4.57
C PRO A 17 8.40 2.66 -3.45
N VAL A 18 7.37 2.11 -2.80
CA VAL A 18 6.71 2.71 -1.63
C VAL A 18 7.63 2.76 -0.39
N ALA A 19 8.55 1.81 -0.24
CA ALA A 19 9.51 1.77 0.85
C ALA A 19 10.73 2.68 0.59
N PHE A 20 11.13 2.83 -0.68
CA PHE A 20 12.26 3.65 -1.12
C PHE A 20 11.88 5.13 -1.31
N LEU A 21 10.88 5.41 -2.16
CA LEU A 21 10.41 6.78 -2.49
C LEU A 21 9.37 7.30 -1.48
N GLY A 22 8.70 6.40 -0.77
CA GLY A 22 7.61 6.77 0.13
C GLY A 22 6.25 6.88 -0.59
N LYS A 23 5.17 6.70 0.17
CA LYS A 23 3.81 6.61 -0.37
C LYS A 23 3.42 7.82 -1.23
N LYS A 24 3.65 9.05 -0.76
CA LYS A 24 3.23 10.28 -1.47
C LYS A 24 3.93 10.45 -2.82
N ALA A 25 5.23 10.17 -2.89
CA ALA A 25 5.99 10.30 -4.12
C ALA A 25 5.53 9.27 -5.17
N VAL A 26 5.31 8.02 -4.77
CA VAL A 26 4.80 6.99 -5.67
C VAL A 26 3.39 7.32 -6.17
N GLU A 27 2.50 7.78 -5.28
CA GLU A 27 1.15 8.19 -5.67
C GLU A 27 1.17 9.37 -6.66
N GLY A 28 2.07 10.35 -6.47
CA GLY A 28 2.23 11.49 -7.37
C GLY A 28 2.85 11.12 -8.72
N SER A 29 3.92 10.33 -8.73
CA SER A 29 4.61 9.94 -9.97
C SER A 29 3.80 8.99 -10.84
N MET A 30 3.03 8.08 -10.24
CA MET A 30 2.26 7.08 -10.99
C MET A 30 0.77 7.42 -11.12
N GLY A 31 0.31 8.53 -10.55
CA GLY A 31 -1.10 8.94 -10.58
C GLY A 31 -2.05 7.89 -9.98
N CYS A 32 -1.55 7.05 -9.08
CA CYS A 32 -2.28 5.90 -8.54
C CYS A 32 -2.47 6.01 -7.03
N LYS A 33 -3.45 5.27 -6.49
CA LYS A 33 -3.68 5.21 -5.04
C LYS A 33 -3.03 3.96 -4.46
N VAL A 34 -2.00 4.15 -3.63
CA VAL A 34 -1.31 3.04 -2.98
C VAL A 34 -2.15 2.54 -1.80
N VAL A 35 -2.74 1.37 -1.98
CA VAL A 35 -3.54 0.68 -0.95
C VAL A 35 -2.92 -0.65 -0.57
N LYS A 36 -3.13 -1.08 0.69
CA LYS A 36 -2.73 -2.42 1.12
C LYS A 36 -3.60 -3.47 0.43
N THR A 37 -3.01 -4.59 0.06
CA THR A 37 -3.70 -5.71 -0.63
C THR A 37 -4.94 -6.18 0.12
N LYS A 38 -4.89 -6.32 1.46
CA LYS A 38 -6.06 -6.70 2.27
C LYS A 38 -7.22 -5.71 2.15
N LYS A 39 -6.92 -4.41 1.99
CA LYS A 39 -7.94 -3.37 1.80
C LYS A 39 -8.50 -3.41 0.37
N LEU A 40 -7.64 -3.66 -0.61
CA LEU A 40 -8.03 -3.82 -2.02
C LEU A 40 -9.03 -4.96 -2.18
N TYR A 41 -8.77 -6.13 -1.61
CA TYR A 41 -9.69 -7.27 -1.67
C TYR A 41 -11.07 -6.96 -1.06
N LYS A 42 -11.12 -6.19 0.03
CA LYS A 42 -12.40 -5.77 0.62
C LYS A 42 -13.20 -4.84 -0.28
N MET A 43 -12.54 -3.91 -0.98
CA MET A 43 -13.21 -3.02 -1.93
C MET A 43 -13.78 -3.81 -3.11
N ILE A 44 -12.98 -4.72 -3.67
CA ILE A 44 -13.40 -5.60 -4.77
C ILE A 44 -14.59 -6.49 -4.36
N GLN A 45 -14.60 -7.02 -3.14
CA GLN A 45 -15.71 -7.82 -2.64
C GLN A 45 -16.98 -7.00 -2.41
N ALA A 46 -16.86 -5.76 -1.91
CA ALA A 46 -18.00 -4.86 -1.77
C ALA A 46 -18.59 -4.52 -3.15
N GLU A 47 -17.75 -4.13 -4.11
CA GLU A 47 -18.17 -3.81 -5.48
C GLU A 47 -18.85 -5.00 -6.19
N ARG A 48 -18.48 -6.23 -5.84
CA ARG A 48 -19.13 -7.47 -6.36
C ARG A 48 -20.42 -7.87 -5.64
N ALA A 49 -20.66 -7.36 -4.44
CA ALA A 49 -21.87 -7.66 -3.68
C ALA A 49 -23.01 -6.68 -3.99
N ASP A 50 -22.67 -5.48 -4.45
CA ASP A 50 -23.61 -4.42 -4.85
C ASP A 50 -24.01 -4.49 -6.35
N GLY A 51 -23.49 -5.46 -7.10
CA GLY A 51 -23.72 -5.64 -8.55
C GLY A 51 -24.49 -6.90 -8.92
#